data_AF-S6AGB0-F1
#
_entry.id   AF-S6AGB0-F1
#
_cell.length_a   1.000
_cell.length_b   1.000
_cell.length_c   1.000
_cell.angle_alpha   90.00
_cell.angle_beta   90.00
_cell.angle_gamma   90.00
#
_symmetry.space_group_name_H-M   'P 1'
#
loop_
_entity.id
_entity.type
_entity.pdbx_description
1 polymer ?
#
loop_
_entity_poly.entity_id
_entity_poly.type
_entity_poly.pdbx_seq_one_letter_code
_entity_poly.pdbx_strand_id
1 'polypeptide(L)'
;MKLSPFTALAYVCILALVAMAQGALASDGQETFGYDVELQVPLAQRNLLEDHLDLYRWRGNERMDEIQLQRLVRLAPEQIREFLATEGFYSPQIDAKMASKNGRWAVMLIVDPGEPVHVTAFDLQVTGPFDDGSAENRTRQEKMQADWGLRPGAVFRHDDWESAKRKALKALLLDRYPAASIADSRATVNPETKSAELQATLDSGPAFTFGTLEIKGLQRYPSSIIERMNPIKPGEPYSQAKILGLQARIQDSPYFSSAAVSVETDPKQPTSVPVQVEVIETQSRKLGFGIGMSTDTGARGQVDYRDLHFLDRAWRLGGTLKLDQKIQSLGGDLQFPLTEEGYRDSINTLLERTNIVGVVTQKLVVGGKRTFIQGKTETSYGLRYLVEQQDVDGGASTQNSTLSPTYSWTLRNIDNLLYPTRGYLVNLQADAAARALLSDQDFLRGYGRAVYFHPLSKRDQLILRGELGVVAAKSRNGIPSDFLFRTGGDQTVRGYAYQSLGIHEGNAVVGGRYLAVASAEYVHWLTAQWGAAVFVDGGNAADSLSNLKPVYGYGAGARWKSPVGPLNIDIAYGQDKKEVRMHFSLGFNF
;
A
#
# COMPACT_ATOMS: atom_id res chain seq x y z
N MET A 1 -40.97 -31.35 34.77
CA MET A 1 -41.82 -30.99 33.61
C MET A 1 -40.98 -31.23 32.36
N LYS A 2 -40.99 -32.45 31.83
CA LYS A 2 -41.92 -32.96 30.80
C LYS A 2 -41.78 -32.20 29.47
N LEU A 3 -40.85 -32.68 28.65
CA LEU A 3 -40.93 -32.63 27.19
C LEU A 3 -41.25 -34.05 26.72
N SER A 4 -42.34 -34.18 25.98
CA SER A 4 -42.80 -35.38 25.26
C SER A 4 -43.89 -34.93 24.26
N PRO A 5 -44.31 -35.76 23.30
CA PRO A 5 -43.62 -36.10 22.05
C PRO A 5 -44.58 -35.99 20.85
N PHE A 6 -44.12 -35.84 19.61
CA PHE A 6 -44.89 -36.29 18.44
C PHE A 6 -43.94 -36.58 17.26
N THR A 7 -43.77 -37.89 17.01
CA THR A 7 -43.67 -38.61 15.72
C THR A 7 -42.61 -38.14 14.70
N ALA A 8 -41.51 -38.85 14.43
CA ALA A 8 -41.36 -40.28 14.08
C ALA A 8 -42.21 -40.74 12.89
N LEU A 9 -41.79 -40.37 11.66
CA LEU A 9 -42.06 -41.16 10.43
C LEU A 9 -41.22 -40.68 9.22
N ALA A 10 -39.89 -40.74 9.31
CA ALA A 10 -38.98 -40.79 8.16
C ALA A 10 -37.59 -41.14 8.69
N TYR A 11 -36.78 -41.89 7.95
CA TYR A 11 -35.44 -42.40 8.32
C TYR A 11 -35.36 -43.75 9.06
N VAL A 12 -36.34 -44.65 8.87
CA VAL A 12 -36.15 -46.10 9.15
C VAL A 12 -36.05 -46.95 7.86
N CYS A 13 -36.03 -46.33 6.67
CA CYS A 13 -35.95 -47.07 5.40
C CYS A 13 -34.60 -47.01 4.65
N ILE A 14 -33.49 -46.56 5.26
CA ILE A 14 -32.16 -46.59 4.60
C ILE A 14 -31.08 -47.25 5.49
N LEU A 15 -31.46 -47.90 6.60
CA LEU A 15 -30.53 -48.60 7.49
C LEU A 15 -30.78 -50.12 7.58
N ALA A 16 -31.64 -50.67 6.73
CA ALA A 16 -31.99 -52.10 6.71
C ALA A 16 -31.88 -52.75 5.32
N LEU A 17 -30.99 -52.24 4.46
CA LEU A 17 -30.75 -52.81 3.11
C LEU A 17 -29.26 -52.88 2.70
N VAL A 18 -28.33 -52.89 3.67
CA VAL A 18 -26.89 -53.13 3.37
C VAL A 18 -26.25 -54.15 4.34
N ALA A 19 -27.02 -54.78 5.24
CA ALA A 19 -26.49 -55.74 6.22
C ALA A 19 -26.79 -57.22 5.91
N MET A 20 -27.19 -57.57 4.68
CA MET A 20 -27.20 -58.97 4.21
C MET A 20 -26.78 -59.06 2.75
N ALA A 21 -25.48 -58.89 2.54
CA ALA A 21 -24.72 -59.46 1.42
C ALA A 21 -23.28 -59.71 1.90
N GLN A 22 -23.13 -60.41 3.03
CA GLN A 22 -21.89 -61.11 3.35
C GLN A 22 -21.94 -62.46 2.62
N GLY A 23 -21.36 -62.48 1.43
CA GLY A 23 -21.31 -63.65 0.56
C GLY A 23 -20.69 -63.29 -0.78
N ALA A 24 -19.35 -63.34 -0.82
CA ALA A 24 -18.52 -63.38 -2.02
C ALA A 24 -18.64 -62.21 -3.00
N LEU A 25 -17.89 -61.14 -2.74
CA LEU A 25 -16.97 -60.56 -3.72
C LEU A 25 -15.80 -60.01 -2.90
N ALA A 26 -14.77 -60.84 -2.74
CA ALA A 26 -13.45 -60.33 -2.41
C ALA A 26 -13.10 -59.36 -3.55
N SER A 27 -13.17 -58.05 -3.31
CA SER A 27 -12.38 -57.13 -4.11
C SER A 27 -10.95 -57.45 -3.74
N ASP A 28 -10.27 -58.19 -4.61
CA ASP A 28 -8.81 -58.25 -4.62
C ASP A 28 -8.31 -56.83 -4.40
N GLY A 29 -7.76 -56.58 -3.21
CA GLY A 29 -6.88 -55.44 -3.03
C GLY A 29 -5.68 -55.75 -3.90
N GLN A 30 -5.71 -55.34 -5.17
CA GLN A 30 -4.52 -55.32 -6.00
C GLN A 30 -3.51 -54.48 -5.22
N GLU A 31 -2.48 -55.13 -4.67
CA GLU A 31 -1.31 -54.45 -4.17
C GLU A 31 -0.85 -53.51 -5.28
N THR A 32 -0.96 -52.20 -5.06
CA THR A 32 -0.48 -51.22 -6.02
C THR A 32 0.99 -51.50 -6.23
N PHE A 33 1.37 -51.69 -7.50
CA PHE A 33 2.74 -52.03 -7.86
C PHE A 33 3.70 -50.98 -7.32
N GLY A 34 4.42 -51.34 -6.25
CA GLY A 34 5.25 -50.43 -5.48
C GLY A 34 6.72 -50.54 -5.86
N TYR A 35 7.35 -49.40 -6.13
CA TYR A 35 8.78 -49.31 -6.35
C TYR A 35 9.41 -48.12 -5.61
N ASP A 36 10.67 -48.30 -5.25
CA ASP A 36 11.52 -47.29 -4.65
C ASP A 36 12.54 -46.79 -5.66
N VAL A 37 12.77 -45.47 -5.68
CA VAL A 37 13.78 -44.83 -6.54
C VAL A 37 14.86 -44.25 -5.64
N GLU A 38 16.09 -44.70 -5.83
CA GLU A 38 17.27 -44.14 -5.19
C GLU A 38 18.05 -43.34 -6.24
N LEU A 39 18.11 -42.02 -6.05
CA LEU A 39 18.79 -41.08 -6.94
C LEU A 39 20.09 -40.58 -6.30
N GLN A 40 21.21 -41.03 -6.87
CA GLN A 40 22.56 -40.58 -6.53
C GLN A 40 23.00 -39.53 -7.54
N VAL A 41 22.82 -38.26 -7.16
CA VAL A 41 23.16 -37.07 -7.95
C VAL A 41 23.61 -35.96 -6.98
N PRO A 42 24.48 -35.01 -7.40
CA PRO A 42 24.81 -33.88 -6.54
C PRO A 42 23.57 -33.08 -6.11
N LEU A 43 23.61 -32.52 -4.90
CA LEU A 43 22.44 -31.87 -4.26
C LEU A 43 21.82 -30.75 -5.10
N ALA A 44 22.61 -30.06 -5.94
CA ALA A 44 22.14 -28.95 -6.75
C ALA A 44 21.15 -29.37 -7.85
N GLN A 45 21.23 -30.60 -8.36
CA GLN A 45 20.40 -31.12 -9.46
C GLN A 45 19.31 -32.08 -8.98
N ARG A 46 19.32 -32.46 -7.69
CA ARG A 46 18.37 -33.44 -7.14
C ARG A 46 16.92 -32.99 -7.31
N ASN A 47 16.59 -31.77 -6.94
CA ASN A 47 15.21 -31.28 -7.00
C ASN A 47 14.66 -31.27 -8.43
N LEU A 48 15.45 -30.81 -9.40
CA LEU A 48 15.08 -30.81 -10.82
C LEU A 48 14.65 -32.20 -11.30
N LEU A 49 15.42 -33.23 -10.92
CA LEU A 49 15.15 -34.60 -11.34
C LEU A 49 13.99 -35.25 -10.56
N GLU A 50 13.90 -35.01 -9.25
CA GLU A 50 12.80 -35.54 -8.43
C GLU A 50 11.44 -34.95 -8.81
N ASP A 51 11.41 -33.66 -9.16
CA ASP A 51 10.16 -32.95 -9.48
C ASP A 51 9.64 -33.28 -10.90
N HIS A 52 10.52 -33.63 -11.83
CA HIS A 52 10.17 -33.71 -13.26
C HIS A 52 10.35 -35.09 -13.92
N LEU A 53 11.08 -36.04 -13.32
CA LEU A 53 11.22 -37.38 -13.90
C LEU A 53 9.92 -38.18 -13.82
N ASP A 54 9.62 -38.92 -14.89
CA ASP A 54 8.44 -39.78 -14.93
C ASP A 54 8.46 -40.87 -13.86
N LEU A 55 9.66 -41.36 -13.49
CA LEU A 55 9.84 -42.33 -12.41
C LEU A 55 9.33 -41.81 -11.05
N TYR A 56 9.32 -40.50 -10.80
CA TYR A 56 8.74 -39.94 -9.59
C TYR A 56 7.26 -39.61 -9.78
N ARG A 57 6.88 -39.08 -10.96
CA ARG A 57 5.49 -38.72 -11.31
C ARG A 57 4.53 -39.91 -11.33
N TRP A 58 5.00 -41.10 -11.74
CA TRP A 58 4.20 -42.32 -11.87
C TRP A 58 4.14 -43.16 -10.58
N ARG A 59 4.80 -42.73 -9.51
CA ARG A 59 4.82 -43.47 -8.24
C ARG A 59 3.41 -43.53 -7.65
N GLY A 60 2.92 -44.73 -7.37
CA GLY A 60 1.57 -44.96 -6.82
C GLY A 60 0.43 -44.89 -7.83
N ASN A 61 0.71 -44.87 -9.14
CA ASN A 61 -0.31 -44.92 -10.18
C ASN A 61 -0.92 -46.34 -10.29
N GLU A 62 -2.26 -46.44 -10.38
CA GLU A 62 -2.99 -47.72 -10.47
C GLU A 62 -2.69 -48.51 -11.76
N ARG A 63 -2.21 -47.85 -12.82
CA ARG A 63 -1.82 -48.48 -14.09
C ARG A 63 -0.36 -48.94 -14.12
N MET A 64 0.32 -48.88 -12.98
CA MET A 64 1.73 -49.21 -12.89
C MET A 64 1.90 -50.73 -12.84
N ASP A 65 2.75 -51.26 -13.72
CA ASP A 65 3.14 -52.67 -13.75
C ASP A 65 4.65 -52.81 -14.06
N GLU A 66 5.15 -54.04 -14.05
CA GLU A 66 6.57 -54.31 -14.33
C GLU A 66 7.01 -53.83 -15.71
N ILE A 67 6.16 -53.98 -16.74
CA ILE A 67 6.47 -53.62 -18.13
C ILE A 67 6.60 -52.10 -18.25
N GLN A 68 5.68 -51.35 -17.63
CA GLN A 68 5.76 -49.90 -17.58
C GLN A 68 6.97 -49.44 -16.75
N LEU A 69 7.32 -50.11 -15.64
CA LEU A 69 8.49 -49.72 -14.86
C LEU A 69 9.77 -49.93 -15.68
N GLN A 70 9.91 -51.08 -16.35
CA GLN A 70 11.01 -51.34 -17.27
C GLN A 70 11.10 -50.30 -18.39
N ARG A 71 9.96 -49.84 -18.91
CA ARG A 71 9.90 -48.76 -19.90
C ARG A 71 10.39 -47.44 -19.31
N LEU A 72 9.91 -47.05 -18.13
CA LEU A 72 10.31 -45.81 -17.46
C LEU A 72 11.80 -45.82 -17.12
N VAL A 73 12.34 -46.91 -16.59
CA VAL A 73 13.78 -47.07 -16.31
C VAL A 73 14.62 -46.97 -17.60
N ARG A 74 14.13 -47.53 -18.71
CA ARG A 74 14.80 -47.44 -20.02
C ARG A 74 14.82 -46.03 -20.59
N LEU A 75 13.77 -45.24 -20.35
CA LEU A 75 13.65 -43.86 -20.83
C LEU A 75 14.30 -42.84 -19.88
N ALA A 76 14.50 -43.21 -18.60
CA ALA A 76 15.04 -42.30 -17.59
C ALA A 76 16.40 -41.69 -17.98
N PRO A 77 17.37 -42.41 -18.56
CA PRO A 77 18.64 -41.78 -18.98
C PRO A 77 18.48 -40.65 -19.99
N GLU A 78 17.56 -40.78 -20.96
CA GLU A 78 17.30 -39.71 -21.92
C GLU A 78 16.60 -38.52 -21.25
N GLN A 79 15.60 -38.77 -20.39
CA GLN A 79 14.94 -37.68 -19.65
C GLN A 79 15.89 -36.93 -18.73
N ILE A 80 16.73 -37.66 -17.99
CA ILE A 80 17.76 -37.06 -17.12
C ILE A 80 18.71 -36.22 -17.95
N ARG A 81 19.14 -36.69 -19.14
CA ARG A 81 19.99 -35.92 -20.04
C ARG A 81 19.32 -34.64 -20.53
N GLU A 82 18.05 -34.69 -20.91
CA GLU A 82 17.28 -33.51 -21.33
C GLU A 82 17.16 -32.47 -20.21
N PHE A 83 16.82 -32.88 -18.98
CA PHE A 83 16.76 -31.97 -17.84
C PHE A 83 18.13 -31.41 -17.44
N LEU A 84 19.16 -32.24 -17.43
CA LEU A 84 20.52 -31.79 -17.13
C LEU A 84 21.04 -30.82 -18.19
N ALA A 85 20.67 -31.01 -19.46
CA ALA A 85 21.01 -30.09 -20.54
C ALA A 85 20.39 -28.69 -20.33
N THR A 86 19.19 -28.56 -19.74
CA THR A 86 18.62 -27.23 -19.42
C THR A 86 19.43 -26.48 -18.36
N GLU A 87 20.13 -27.20 -17.49
CA GLU A 87 21.05 -26.67 -16.47
C GLU A 87 22.50 -26.53 -16.95
N GLY A 88 22.79 -26.84 -18.22
CA GLY A 88 24.11 -26.70 -18.83
C GLY A 88 24.94 -27.97 -18.89
N PHE A 89 24.43 -29.11 -18.45
CA PHE A 89 25.16 -30.38 -18.41
C PHE A 89 24.78 -31.26 -19.61
N TYR A 90 25.56 -31.18 -20.70
CA TYR A 90 25.26 -31.83 -21.98
C TYR A 90 25.88 -33.22 -22.17
N SER A 91 26.87 -33.57 -21.33
CA SER A 91 27.60 -34.84 -21.42
C SER A 91 27.54 -35.65 -20.10
N PRO A 92 26.37 -35.85 -19.47
CA PRO A 92 26.27 -36.57 -18.21
C PRO A 92 26.50 -38.08 -18.38
N GLN A 93 27.12 -38.70 -17.37
CA GLN A 93 27.19 -40.16 -17.26
C GLN A 93 26.00 -40.64 -16.40
N ILE A 94 25.17 -41.51 -16.97
CA ILE A 94 23.92 -41.93 -16.36
C ILE A 94 23.82 -43.45 -16.39
N ASP A 95 23.81 -44.05 -15.21
CA ASP A 95 23.58 -45.48 -15.01
C ASP A 95 22.23 -45.69 -14.34
N ALA A 96 21.34 -46.41 -15.02
CA ALA A 96 20.04 -46.81 -14.49
C ALA A 96 20.01 -48.33 -14.29
N LYS A 97 19.83 -48.76 -13.04
CA LYS A 97 19.74 -50.18 -12.67
C LYS A 97 18.41 -50.44 -11.98
N MET A 98 17.83 -51.59 -12.25
CA MET A 98 16.61 -52.05 -11.61
C MET A 98 16.86 -53.43 -11.00
N ALA A 99 16.46 -53.61 -9.75
CA ALA A 99 16.53 -54.89 -9.04
C ALA A 99 15.21 -55.16 -8.30
N SER A 100 14.82 -56.42 -8.20
CA SER A 100 13.68 -56.84 -7.38
C SER A 100 14.19 -57.61 -6.16
N LYS A 101 13.72 -57.25 -4.97
CA LYS A 101 14.05 -57.96 -3.72
C LYS A 101 12.78 -58.08 -2.87
N ASN A 102 12.42 -59.31 -2.52
CA ASN A 102 11.24 -59.63 -1.68
C ASN A 102 9.92 -59.02 -2.20
N GLY A 103 9.69 -59.03 -3.53
CA GLY A 103 8.44 -58.54 -4.12
C GLY A 103 8.32 -57.01 -4.26
N ARG A 104 9.35 -56.24 -3.88
CA ARG A 104 9.46 -54.80 -4.17
C ARG A 104 10.56 -54.51 -5.18
N TRP A 105 10.26 -53.60 -6.11
CA TRP A 105 11.19 -53.13 -7.11
C TRP A 105 11.98 -51.93 -6.59
N ALA A 106 13.29 -51.93 -6.81
CA ALA A 106 14.19 -50.83 -6.51
C ALA A 106 14.88 -50.37 -7.79
N VAL A 107 14.77 -49.08 -8.09
CA VAL A 107 15.44 -48.41 -9.20
C VAL A 107 16.57 -47.56 -8.63
N MET A 108 17.79 -47.82 -9.05
CA MET A 108 18.97 -47.05 -8.69
C MET A 108 19.42 -46.24 -9.89
N LEU A 109 19.38 -44.91 -9.77
CA LEU A 109 19.85 -43.95 -10.76
C LEU A 109 21.14 -43.32 -10.23
N ILE A 110 22.27 -43.60 -10.88
CA ILE A 110 23.55 -42.97 -10.59
C ILE A 110 23.81 -41.96 -11.70
N VAL A 111 23.90 -40.69 -11.33
CA VAL A 111 24.01 -39.57 -12.27
C VAL A 111 25.23 -38.74 -11.89
N ASP A 112 26.21 -38.73 -12.78
CA ASP A 112 27.30 -37.74 -12.76
C ASP A 112 27.01 -36.69 -13.85
N PRO A 113 26.61 -35.47 -13.47
CA PRO A 113 26.33 -34.40 -14.44
C PRO A 113 27.55 -34.02 -15.29
N GLY A 114 28.77 -34.28 -14.81
CA GLY A 114 30.00 -33.81 -15.43
C GLY A 114 30.20 -32.30 -15.30
N GLU A 115 31.08 -31.74 -16.13
CA GLU A 115 31.30 -30.30 -16.19
C GLU A 115 30.22 -29.60 -17.03
N PRO A 116 29.72 -28.44 -16.59
CA PRO A 116 28.76 -27.68 -17.35
C PRO A 116 29.41 -26.99 -18.56
N VAL A 117 28.58 -26.70 -19.56
CA VAL A 117 28.94 -25.84 -20.67
C VAL A 117 29.03 -24.39 -20.19
N HIS A 118 30.10 -23.69 -20.59
CA HIS A 118 30.32 -22.29 -20.30
C HIS A 118 30.11 -21.41 -21.53
N VAL A 119 29.56 -20.23 -21.34
CA VAL A 119 29.42 -19.21 -22.38
C VAL A 119 30.82 -18.71 -22.77
N THR A 120 31.20 -18.80 -24.04
CA THR A 120 32.48 -18.29 -24.54
C THR A 120 32.32 -16.90 -25.16
N ALA A 121 31.23 -16.70 -25.89
CA ALA A 121 30.89 -15.44 -26.51
C ALA A 121 29.38 -15.24 -26.55
N PHE A 122 28.95 -13.98 -26.52
CA PHE A 122 27.59 -13.61 -26.85
C PHE A 122 27.61 -12.44 -27.83
N ASP A 123 26.65 -12.44 -28.75
CA ASP A 123 26.38 -11.35 -29.68
C ASP A 123 24.91 -10.96 -29.57
N LEU A 124 24.67 -9.73 -29.11
CA LEU A 124 23.35 -9.13 -29.04
C LEU A 124 23.30 -7.94 -30.00
N GLN A 125 22.52 -8.11 -31.06
CA GLN A 125 22.29 -7.09 -32.07
C GLN A 125 20.85 -6.60 -32.00
N VAL A 126 20.66 -5.30 -32.23
CA VAL A 126 19.35 -4.70 -32.42
C VAL A 126 19.33 -4.06 -33.80
N THR A 127 18.43 -4.51 -34.66
CA THR A 127 18.29 -4.04 -36.04
C THR A 127 17.03 -3.20 -36.19
N GLY A 128 16.91 -2.53 -37.35
CA GLY A 128 15.78 -1.67 -37.67
C GLY A 128 16.01 -0.21 -37.29
N PRO A 129 14.96 0.61 -37.18
CA PRO A 129 15.05 2.05 -36.85
C PRO A 129 15.71 2.39 -35.51
N PHE A 130 16.05 1.41 -34.67
CA PHE A 130 16.92 1.60 -33.51
C PHE A 130 18.39 1.82 -33.89
N ASP A 131 18.87 1.18 -34.96
CA ASP A 131 20.23 1.35 -35.47
C ASP A 131 20.35 2.59 -36.37
N ASP A 132 19.98 3.74 -35.82
CA ASP A 132 19.99 5.05 -36.50
C ASP A 132 21.33 5.79 -36.34
N GLY A 133 22.31 5.16 -35.68
CA GLY A 133 23.61 5.76 -35.36
C GLY A 133 23.58 6.83 -34.27
N SER A 134 22.43 7.08 -33.63
CA SER A 134 22.29 8.08 -32.58
C SER A 134 23.10 7.71 -31.33
N ALA A 135 23.65 8.73 -30.65
CA ALA A 135 24.37 8.53 -29.40
C ALA A 135 23.46 7.91 -28.31
N GLU A 136 22.17 8.25 -28.32
CA GLU A 136 21.18 7.72 -27.38
C GLU A 136 20.96 6.22 -27.55
N ASN A 137 20.69 5.75 -28.78
CA ASN A 137 20.48 4.32 -29.03
C ASN A 137 21.77 3.51 -28.82
N ARG A 138 22.95 4.09 -29.11
CA ARG A 138 24.24 3.46 -28.77
C ARG A 138 24.37 3.23 -27.27
N THR A 139 24.09 4.24 -26.44
CA THR A 139 24.11 4.08 -24.97
C THR A 139 23.08 3.06 -24.48
N ARG A 140 21.89 3.02 -25.10
CA ARG A 140 20.87 2.00 -24.78
C ARG A 140 21.35 0.59 -25.13
N GLN A 141 21.98 0.41 -26.28
CA GLN A 141 22.54 -0.87 -26.71
C GLN A 141 23.68 -1.33 -25.79
N GLU A 142 24.62 -0.45 -25.46
CA GLU A 142 25.70 -0.73 -24.50
C GLU A 142 25.13 -1.15 -23.14
N LYS A 143 24.06 -0.50 -22.68
CA LYS A 143 23.36 -0.87 -21.46
C LYS A 143 22.72 -2.25 -21.56
N MET A 144 22.03 -2.55 -22.66
CA MET A 144 21.41 -3.86 -22.89
C MET A 144 22.46 -4.98 -22.90
N GLN A 145 23.62 -4.75 -23.54
CA GLN A 145 24.75 -5.68 -23.54
C GLN A 145 25.35 -5.85 -22.14
N ALA A 146 25.50 -4.76 -21.38
CA ALA A 146 25.99 -4.82 -20.00
C ALA A 146 25.05 -5.61 -19.07
N ASP A 147 23.73 -5.52 -19.33
CA ASP A 147 22.63 -6.13 -18.58
C ASP A 147 22.30 -7.59 -18.98
N TRP A 148 22.94 -8.13 -20.04
CA TRP A 148 22.64 -9.42 -20.69
C TRP A 148 22.79 -10.66 -19.80
N GLY A 149 23.45 -10.55 -18.62
CA GLY A 149 23.52 -11.60 -17.61
C GLY A 149 24.44 -12.78 -17.94
N LEU A 150 24.44 -13.27 -19.18
CA LEU A 150 25.26 -14.39 -19.67
C LEU A 150 26.60 -13.90 -20.25
N ARG A 151 27.53 -13.54 -19.37
CA ARG A 151 28.88 -13.10 -19.74
C ARG A 151 29.79 -14.29 -20.05
N PRO A 152 30.89 -14.08 -20.81
CA PRO A 152 31.92 -15.10 -20.98
C PRO A 152 32.38 -15.69 -19.64
N GLY A 153 32.40 -17.02 -19.54
CA GLY A 153 32.71 -17.79 -18.34
C GLY A 153 31.49 -18.21 -17.50
N ALA A 154 30.31 -17.62 -17.71
CA ALA A 154 29.08 -18.04 -17.04
C ALA A 154 28.67 -19.46 -17.48
N VAL A 155 28.06 -20.23 -16.57
CA VAL A 155 27.43 -21.51 -16.93
C VAL A 155 26.23 -21.22 -17.83
N PHE A 156 26.13 -21.92 -18.94
CA PHE A 156 24.99 -21.80 -19.84
C PHE A 156 23.78 -22.54 -19.27
N ARG A 157 22.68 -21.81 -19.04
CA ARG A 157 21.39 -22.39 -18.66
C ARG A 157 20.30 -21.88 -19.59
N HIS A 158 19.35 -22.74 -19.93
CA HIS A 158 18.26 -22.39 -20.84
C HIS A 158 17.38 -21.28 -20.26
N ASP A 159 17.06 -21.34 -18.98
CA ASP A 159 16.22 -20.33 -18.32
C ASP A 159 16.89 -18.95 -18.26
N ASP A 160 18.21 -18.91 -18.04
CA ASP A 160 19.00 -17.68 -18.05
C ASP A 160 19.02 -17.07 -19.46
N TRP A 161 19.11 -17.91 -20.51
CA TRP A 161 19.05 -17.48 -21.91
C TRP A 161 17.71 -16.85 -22.27
N GLU A 162 16.61 -17.52 -21.93
CA GLU A 162 15.27 -17.00 -22.17
C GLU A 162 15.00 -15.73 -21.35
N SER A 163 15.50 -15.66 -20.11
CA SER A 163 15.39 -14.48 -19.26
C SER A 163 16.16 -13.29 -19.83
N ALA A 164 17.39 -13.51 -20.32
CA ALA A 164 18.23 -12.48 -20.96
C ALA A 164 17.54 -11.89 -22.20
N LYS A 165 17.05 -12.75 -23.12
CA LYS A 165 16.30 -12.32 -24.30
C LYS A 165 15.07 -11.51 -23.94
N ARG A 166 14.24 -12.00 -23.02
CA ARG A 166 13.04 -11.28 -22.57
C ARG A 166 13.37 -9.92 -21.94
N LYS A 167 14.45 -9.84 -21.15
CA LYS A 167 14.90 -8.59 -20.54
C LYS A 167 15.35 -7.57 -21.60
N ALA A 168 16.12 -8.00 -22.58
CA ALA A 168 16.57 -7.16 -23.69
C ALA A 168 15.38 -6.68 -24.55
N LEU A 169 14.49 -7.59 -24.94
CA LEU A 169 13.27 -7.23 -25.67
C LEU A 169 12.41 -6.22 -24.90
N LYS A 170 12.22 -6.46 -23.59
CA LYS A 170 11.46 -5.55 -22.71
C LYS A 170 12.05 -4.14 -22.67
N ALA A 171 13.38 -3.98 -22.76
CA ALA A 171 14.01 -2.66 -22.78
C ALA A 171 13.63 -1.83 -24.03
N LEU A 172 13.30 -2.48 -25.15
CA LEU A 172 12.77 -1.85 -26.36
C LEU A 172 11.26 -1.59 -26.23
N LEU A 173 10.50 -2.61 -25.78
CA LEU A 173 9.04 -2.53 -25.68
C LEU A 173 8.55 -1.42 -24.73
N LEU A 174 9.33 -1.10 -23.69
CA LEU A 174 8.94 -0.09 -22.70
C LEU A 174 9.16 1.36 -23.18
N ASP A 175 9.95 1.57 -24.24
CA ASP A 175 10.37 2.90 -24.67
C ASP A 175 10.65 2.99 -26.19
N ARG A 176 9.91 3.87 -26.86
CA ARG A 176 9.92 4.14 -28.32
C ARG A 176 9.53 2.98 -29.24
N TYR A 177 9.80 1.73 -28.89
CA TYR A 177 9.71 0.59 -29.79
C TYR A 177 8.75 -0.51 -29.27
N PRO A 178 7.44 -0.21 -29.10
CA PRO A 178 6.48 -1.15 -28.53
C PRO A 178 6.13 -2.34 -29.45
N ALA A 179 6.56 -2.30 -30.72
CA ALA A 179 6.40 -3.39 -31.68
C ALA A 179 7.66 -4.25 -31.85
N ALA A 180 8.66 -4.07 -30.98
CA ALA A 180 9.90 -4.84 -31.05
C ALA A 180 9.65 -6.35 -30.90
N SER A 181 10.47 -7.16 -31.57
CA SER A 181 10.36 -8.62 -31.56
C SER A 181 11.74 -9.29 -31.64
N ILE A 182 11.79 -10.60 -31.39
CA ILE A 182 13.01 -11.39 -31.57
C ILE A 182 13.02 -11.88 -33.02
N ALA A 183 13.97 -11.40 -33.82
CA ALA A 183 14.13 -11.78 -35.21
C ALA A 183 14.88 -13.10 -35.38
N ASP A 184 15.97 -13.28 -34.62
CA ASP A 184 16.73 -14.53 -34.57
C ASP A 184 17.26 -14.79 -33.15
N SER A 185 17.37 -16.07 -32.78
CA SER A 185 17.88 -16.50 -31.48
C SER A 185 18.51 -17.88 -31.62
N ARG A 186 19.84 -17.95 -31.46
CA ARG A 186 20.62 -19.18 -31.59
C ARG A 186 21.56 -19.35 -30.42
N ALA A 187 21.53 -20.53 -29.81
CA ALA A 187 22.53 -20.96 -28.85
C ALA A 187 23.26 -22.18 -29.44
N THR A 188 24.51 -21.99 -29.85
CA THR A 188 25.34 -23.06 -30.39
C THR A 188 26.13 -23.68 -29.26
N VAL A 189 25.74 -24.88 -28.84
CA VAL A 189 26.37 -25.61 -27.74
C VAL A 189 27.28 -26.69 -28.31
N ASN A 190 28.54 -26.71 -27.87
CA ASN A 190 29.50 -27.78 -28.16
C ASN A 190 29.81 -28.56 -26.87
N PRO A 191 29.28 -29.78 -26.72
CA PRO A 191 29.51 -30.61 -25.53
C PRO A 191 30.95 -31.12 -25.37
N GLU A 192 31.73 -31.20 -26.46
CA GLU A 192 33.12 -31.68 -26.42
C GLU A 192 34.06 -30.61 -25.85
N THR A 193 33.91 -29.37 -26.32
CA THR A 193 34.69 -28.21 -25.86
C THR A 193 34.07 -27.51 -24.66
N LYS A 194 32.91 -27.98 -24.18
CA LYS A 194 32.15 -27.41 -23.06
C LYS A 194 31.86 -25.92 -23.24
N SER A 195 31.59 -25.51 -24.47
CA SER A 195 31.42 -24.10 -24.85
C SER A 195 30.06 -23.81 -25.45
N ALA A 196 29.48 -22.66 -25.11
CA ALA A 196 28.28 -22.11 -25.73
C ALA A 196 28.55 -20.75 -26.36
N GLU A 197 28.18 -20.60 -27.62
CA GLU A 197 28.14 -19.31 -28.32
C GLU A 197 26.69 -18.87 -28.49
N LEU A 198 26.39 -17.66 -28.05
CA LEU A 198 25.04 -17.14 -27.99
C LEU A 198 24.86 -16.01 -28.99
N GLN A 199 23.82 -16.07 -29.82
CA GLN A 199 23.48 -15.02 -30.76
C GLN A 199 21.99 -14.68 -30.65
N ALA A 200 21.69 -13.39 -30.48
CA ALA A 200 20.33 -12.89 -30.50
C ALA A 200 20.26 -11.61 -31.33
N THR A 201 19.30 -11.58 -32.25
CA THR A 201 18.99 -10.42 -33.08
C THR A 201 17.58 -9.97 -32.75
N LEU A 202 17.44 -8.75 -32.25
CA LEU A 202 16.16 -8.11 -31.97
C LEU A 202 15.81 -7.18 -33.13
N ASP A 203 14.58 -7.25 -33.64
CA ASP A 203 14.04 -6.23 -34.52
C ASP A 203 13.32 -5.19 -33.66
N SER A 204 13.76 -3.93 -33.72
CA SER A 204 13.10 -2.85 -32.98
C SER A 204 11.70 -2.56 -33.47
N GLY A 205 11.39 -2.85 -34.74
CA GLY A 205 10.24 -2.27 -35.41
C GLY A 205 10.33 -0.74 -35.50
N PRO A 206 9.28 -0.06 -35.99
CA PRO A 206 9.27 1.39 -36.10
C PRO A 206 9.21 2.08 -34.73
N ALA A 207 9.73 3.31 -34.67
CA ALA A 207 9.60 4.15 -33.49
C ALA A 207 8.18 4.76 -33.41
N PHE A 208 7.51 4.57 -32.29
CA PHE A 208 6.16 5.05 -32.06
C PHE A 208 6.15 6.45 -31.42
N THR A 209 5.21 7.29 -31.85
CA THR A 209 4.89 8.56 -31.20
C THR A 209 3.43 8.62 -30.79
N PHE A 210 3.16 9.24 -29.65
CA PHE A 210 1.78 9.40 -29.16
C PHE A 210 0.99 10.38 -30.02
N GLY A 211 -0.29 10.07 -30.23
CA GLY A 211 -1.29 10.94 -30.85
C GLY A 211 -2.16 11.65 -29.81
N THR A 212 -3.38 11.99 -30.20
CA THR A 212 -4.38 12.56 -29.30
C THR A 212 -5.00 11.49 -28.40
N LEU A 213 -5.61 11.92 -27.29
CA LEU A 213 -6.37 11.03 -26.42
C LEU A 213 -7.75 10.77 -27.00
N GLU A 214 -8.16 9.50 -27.03
CA GLU A 214 -9.51 9.06 -27.37
C GLU A 214 -10.19 8.52 -26.11
N ILE A 215 -11.07 9.32 -25.53
CA ILE A 215 -11.70 9.00 -24.25
C ILE A 215 -13.09 8.39 -24.48
N LYS A 216 -13.32 7.20 -23.91
CA LYS A 216 -14.60 6.47 -23.94
C LYS A 216 -15.11 6.18 -22.54
N GLY A 217 -16.44 6.12 -22.38
CA GLY A 217 -17.11 5.75 -21.13
C GLY A 217 -17.50 6.92 -20.22
N LEU A 218 -17.16 8.16 -20.59
CA LEU A 218 -17.68 9.36 -19.93
C LEU A 218 -19.18 9.52 -20.20
N GLN A 219 -19.93 9.83 -19.15
CA GLN A 219 -21.38 10.05 -19.18
C GLN A 219 -21.75 11.38 -18.52
N ARG A 220 -21.26 11.63 -17.30
CA ARG A 220 -21.58 12.81 -16.49
C ARG A 220 -20.45 13.84 -16.51
N TYR A 221 -19.21 13.39 -16.64
CA TYR A 221 -18.06 14.27 -16.49
C TYR A 221 -17.49 14.73 -17.84
N PRO A 222 -16.98 15.98 -17.93
CA PRO A 222 -16.32 16.45 -19.14
C PRO A 222 -14.95 15.77 -19.31
N SER A 223 -14.51 15.61 -20.57
CA SER A 223 -13.19 15.03 -20.92
C SER A 223 -12.02 15.76 -20.27
N SER A 224 -12.18 17.06 -20.03
CA SER A 224 -11.18 17.91 -19.35
C SER A 224 -10.71 17.38 -17.99
N ILE A 225 -11.50 16.57 -17.28
CA ILE A 225 -11.02 15.94 -16.03
C ILE A 225 -9.83 15.01 -16.31
N ILE A 226 -9.94 14.18 -17.35
CA ILE A 226 -8.92 13.22 -17.75
C ILE A 226 -7.76 13.94 -18.44
N GLU A 227 -8.06 14.92 -19.31
CA GLU A 227 -7.03 15.69 -20.01
C GLU A 227 -6.12 16.46 -19.05
N ARG A 228 -6.63 17.00 -17.93
CA ARG A 228 -5.79 17.66 -16.91
C ARG A 228 -4.93 16.70 -16.10
N MET A 229 -5.24 15.41 -16.12
CA MET A 229 -4.42 14.37 -15.49
C MET A 229 -3.37 13.81 -16.46
N ASN A 230 -3.48 14.13 -17.75
CA ASN A 230 -2.68 13.57 -18.83
C ASN A 230 -1.23 14.08 -18.84
N PRO A 231 -0.23 13.20 -18.62
CA PRO A 231 1.17 13.55 -18.77
C PRO A 231 1.67 13.45 -20.23
N ILE A 232 0.86 12.89 -21.14
CA ILE A 232 1.23 12.57 -22.52
C ILE A 232 0.94 13.75 -23.44
N LYS A 233 1.93 14.15 -24.24
CA LYS A 233 1.79 15.19 -25.26
C LYS A 233 1.80 14.57 -26.67
N PRO A 234 0.87 14.96 -27.56
CA PRO A 234 0.91 14.52 -28.95
C PRO A 234 2.27 14.81 -29.60
N GLY A 235 2.77 13.86 -30.38
CA GLY A 235 4.05 13.90 -31.08
C GLY A 235 5.25 13.42 -30.27
N GLU A 236 5.13 13.23 -28.95
CA GLU A 236 6.25 12.74 -28.14
C GLU A 236 6.48 11.22 -28.33
N PRO A 237 7.69 10.70 -28.07
CA PRO A 237 7.97 9.28 -28.20
C PRO A 237 7.16 8.41 -27.22
N TYR A 238 6.78 7.22 -27.67
CA TYR A 238 6.09 6.23 -26.87
C TYR A 238 6.84 5.90 -25.58
N SER A 239 6.12 5.84 -24.46
CA SER A 239 6.67 5.40 -23.17
C SER A 239 5.61 4.65 -22.37
N GLN A 240 5.86 3.37 -22.07
CA GLN A 240 4.95 2.56 -21.24
C GLN A 240 4.77 3.20 -19.84
N ALA A 241 5.81 3.84 -19.31
CA ALA A 241 5.77 4.50 -18.01
C ALA A 241 4.74 5.65 -17.99
N LYS A 242 4.58 6.39 -19.09
CA LYS A 242 3.59 7.47 -19.18
C LYS A 242 2.16 6.94 -19.30
N ILE A 243 1.95 5.86 -20.05
CA ILE A 243 0.65 5.17 -20.13
C ILE A 243 0.21 4.70 -18.75
N LEU A 244 1.08 3.96 -18.05
CA LEU A 244 0.82 3.48 -16.69
C LEU A 244 0.63 4.64 -15.71
N GLY A 245 1.39 5.72 -15.87
CA GLY A 245 1.26 6.93 -15.08
C GLY A 245 -0.09 7.63 -15.27
N LEU A 246 -0.59 7.72 -16.51
CA LEU A 246 -1.93 8.25 -16.79
C LEU A 246 -3.01 7.35 -16.19
N GLN A 247 -2.92 6.04 -16.43
CA GLN A 247 -3.87 5.07 -15.88
C GLN A 247 -3.95 5.17 -14.35
N ALA A 248 -2.81 5.19 -13.66
CA ALA A 248 -2.76 5.33 -12.21
C ALA A 248 -3.40 6.63 -11.72
N ARG A 249 -3.15 7.77 -12.37
CA ARG A 249 -3.77 9.06 -12.01
C ARG A 249 -5.30 9.04 -12.17
N ILE A 250 -5.81 8.38 -13.20
CA ILE A 250 -7.26 8.25 -13.41
C ILE A 250 -7.85 7.28 -12.37
N GLN A 251 -7.18 6.18 -12.05
CA GLN A 251 -7.63 5.21 -11.05
C GLN A 251 -7.59 5.79 -9.62
N ASP A 252 -6.62 6.62 -9.29
CA ASP A 252 -6.51 7.32 -8.00
C ASP A 252 -7.54 8.46 -7.84
N SER A 253 -8.24 8.81 -8.93
CA SER A 253 -9.25 9.85 -8.95
C SER A 253 -10.59 9.33 -8.42
N PRO A 254 -11.31 10.11 -7.59
CA PRO A 254 -12.61 9.66 -7.07
C PRO A 254 -13.71 9.56 -8.14
N TYR A 255 -13.52 10.16 -9.32
CA TYR A 255 -14.53 10.21 -10.38
C TYR A 255 -14.72 8.87 -11.11
N PHE A 256 -13.73 7.96 -11.05
CA PHE A 256 -13.73 6.72 -11.84
C PHE A 256 -13.51 5.50 -10.95
N SER A 257 -14.28 4.44 -11.17
CA SER A 257 -14.14 3.17 -10.45
C SER A 257 -13.20 2.21 -11.16
N SER A 258 -12.99 2.41 -12.46
CA SER A 258 -12.04 1.67 -13.29
C SER A 258 -11.54 2.56 -14.42
N ALA A 259 -10.29 2.35 -14.82
CA ALA A 259 -9.70 2.96 -16.00
C ALA A 259 -8.70 2.01 -16.66
N ALA A 260 -8.74 1.95 -17.98
CA ALA A 260 -7.79 1.25 -18.83
C ALA A 260 -7.22 2.24 -19.84
N VAL A 261 -5.90 2.27 -19.98
CA VAL A 261 -5.21 3.10 -20.97
C VAL A 261 -4.38 2.21 -21.87
N SER A 262 -4.61 2.31 -23.17
CA SER A 262 -3.94 1.47 -24.18
C SER A 262 -3.58 2.28 -25.42
N VAL A 263 -2.66 1.72 -26.20
CA VAL A 263 -2.24 2.24 -27.51
C VAL A 263 -2.18 1.04 -28.44
N GLU A 264 -2.77 1.16 -29.63
CA GLU A 264 -2.71 0.12 -30.65
C GLU A 264 -1.32 0.14 -31.31
N THR A 265 -0.55 -0.93 -31.16
CA THR A 265 0.84 -0.96 -31.63
C THR A 265 0.95 -1.56 -33.03
N ASP A 266 0.14 -1.07 -33.98
CA ASP A 266 0.21 -1.50 -35.39
C ASP A 266 1.47 -0.91 -36.06
N PRO A 267 2.45 -1.74 -36.49
CA PRO A 267 3.66 -1.26 -37.14
C PRO A 267 3.41 -0.45 -38.42
N LYS A 268 2.22 -0.54 -39.03
CA LYS A 268 1.86 0.22 -40.24
C LYS A 268 1.53 1.68 -39.96
N GLN A 269 1.19 2.04 -38.72
CA GLN A 269 0.82 3.40 -38.32
C GLN A 269 1.56 3.82 -37.04
N PRO A 270 2.91 3.94 -37.08
CA PRO A 270 3.69 4.19 -35.86
C PRO A 270 3.68 5.66 -35.42
N THR A 271 3.27 6.60 -36.27
CA THR A 271 3.33 8.03 -35.98
C THR A 271 1.97 8.54 -35.51
N SER A 272 1.96 9.34 -34.43
CA SER A 272 0.76 9.97 -33.87
C SER A 272 -0.34 8.96 -33.51
N VAL A 273 0.03 7.88 -32.83
CA VAL A 273 -0.87 6.79 -32.48
C VAL A 273 -1.84 7.19 -31.36
N PRO A 274 -3.17 7.12 -31.57
CA PRO A 274 -4.13 7.53 -30.56
C PRO A 274 -3.97 6.77 -29.24
N VAL A 275 -4.09 7.49 -28.12
CA VAL A 275 -4.09 6.91 -26.78
C VAL A 275 -5.53 6.65 -26.37
N GLN A 276 -5.94 5.40 -26.35
CA GLN A 276 -7.30 4.99 -25.96
C GLN A 276 -7.41 4.99 -24.44
N VAL A 277 -8.39 5.73 -23.92
CA VAL A 277 -8.69 5.83 -22.50
C VAL A 277 -10.13 5.38 -22.28
N GLU A 278 -10.31 4.22 -21.67
CA GLU A 278 -11.62 3.69 -21.32
C GLU A 278 -11.84 3.81 -19.81
N VAL A 279 -12.93 4.45 -19.41
CA VAL A 279 -13.25 4.68 -18.00
C VAL A 279 -14.65 4.21 -17.65
N ILE A 280 -14.81 3.78 -16.40
CA ILE A 280 -16.11 3.57 -15.76
C ILE A 280 -16.24 4.61 -14.67
N GLU A 281 -17.24 5.49 -14.79
CA GLU A 281 -17.49 6.52 -13.79
C GLU A 281 -18.05 5.94 -12.49
N THR A 282 -17.52 6.40 -11.35
CA THR A 282 -18.02 6.07 -10.02
C THR A 282 -19.42 6.62 -9.82
N GLN A 283 -20.21 5.99 -8.94
CA GLN A 283 -21.46 6.56 -8.44
C GLN A 283 -21.21 7.96 -7.86
N SER A 284 -21.93 8.96 -8.36
CA SER A 284 -21.66 10.36 -8.01
C SER A 284 -21.96 10.66 -6.55
N ARG A 285 -22.97 10.01 -5.95
CA ARG A 285 -23.40 10.27 -4.57
C ARG A 285 -23.12 9.09 -3.66
N LYS A 286 -22.56 9.39 -2.49
CA LYS A 286 -22.34 8.41 -1.42
C LYS A 286 -22.83 8.98 -0.09
N LEU A 287 -23.59 8.18 0.65
CA LEU A 287 -23.92 8.41 2.04
C LEU A 287 -23.16 7.39 2.88
N GLY A 288 -22.46 7.84 3.91
CA GLY A 288 -21.72 7.01 4.84
C GLY A 288 -22.18 7.27 6.26
N PHE A 289 -22.07 6.25 7.11
CA PHE A 289 -22.45 6.33 8.51
C PHE A 289 -21.31 5.86 9.39
N GLY A 290 -21.05 6.59 10.47
CA GLY A 290 -20.00 6.26 11.42
C GLY A 290 -20.51 6.18 12.84
N ILE A 291 -19.98 5.22 13.60
CA ILE A 291 -20.19 5.12 15.05
C ILE A 291 -18.84 4.97 15.74
N GLY A 292 -18.68 5.52 16.92
CA GLY A 292 -17.45 5.40 17.66
C GLY A 292 -17.61 5.70 19.14
N MET A 293 -16.54 5.47 19.88
CA MET A 293 -16.46 5.82 21.30
C MET A 293 -15.01 6.13 21.65
N SER A 294 -14.80 7.19 22.42
CA SER A 294 -13.50 7.47 23.02
C SER A 294 -13.63 7.93 24.46
N THR A 295 -12.59 7.76 25.25
CA THR A 295 -12.48 8.33 26.60
C THR A 295 -12.38 9.85 26.57
N ASP A 296 -11.84 10.40 25.48
CA ASP A 296 -11.69 11.85 25.30
C ASP A 296 -13.02 12.55 25.05
N THR A 297 -13.83 12.07 24.09
CA THR A 297 -15.04 12.78 23.63
C THR A 297 -16.36 12.01 23.82
N GLY A 298 -16.31 10.77 24.30
CA GLY A 298 -17.48 9.93 24.55
C GLY A 298 -17.96 9.17 23.31
N ALA A 299 -19.23 8.75 23.33
CA ALA A 299 -19.88 8.13 22.18
C ALA A 299 -20.01 9.11 21.01
N ARG A 300 -19.87 8.59 19.78
CA ARG A 300 -19.88 9.31 18.51
C ARG A 300 -20.89 8.70 17.54
N GLY A 301 -21.68 9.56 16.91
CA GLY A 301 -22.34 9.29 15.63
C GLY A 301 -21.82 10.23 14.54
N GLN A 302 -21.68 9.73 13.32
CA GLN A 302 -21.21 10.48 12.16
C GLN A 302 -22.05 10.15 10.93
N VAL A 303 -22.35 11.16 10.11
CA VAL A 303 -22.97 11.02 8.80
C VAL A 303 -22.13 11.78 7.80
N ASP A 304 -21.71 11.10 6.74
CA ASP A 304 -20.93 11.67 5.65
C ASP A 304 -21.77 11.65 4.37
N TYR A 305 -21.93 12.80 3.74
CA TYR A 305 -22.50 12.93 2.42
C TYR A 305 -21.41 13.37 1.44
N ARG A 306 -21.39 12.76 0.26
CA ARG A 306 -20.50 13.15 -0.84
C ARG A 306 -21.27 13.16 -2.14
N ASP A 307 -21.12 14.22 -2.91
CA ASP A 307 -21.59 14.34 -4.29
C ASP A 307 -20.42 14.77 -5.18
N LEU A 308 -20.04 13.93 -6.13
CA LEU A 308 -18.95 14.17 -7.08
C LEU A 308 -19.41 15.00 -8.29
N HIS A 309 -20.71 15.22 -8.43
CA HIS A 309 -21.34 15.91 -9.56
C HIS A 309 -22.28 17.02 -9.08
N PHE A 310 -21.77 17.91 -8.23
CA PHE A 310 -22.57 18.98 -7.65
C PHE A 310 -22.86 20.10 -8.66
N LEU A 311 -24.13 20.54 -8.73
CA LEU A 311 -24.62 21.58 -9.66
C LEU A 311 -24.30 21.30 -11.14
N ASP A 312 -24.45 20.04 -11.55
CA ASP A 312 -24.15 19.56 -12.92
C ASP A 312 -22.70 19.85 -13.37
N ARG A 313 -21.79 19.95 -12.39
CA ARG A 313 -20.37 20.18 -12.59
C ARG A 313 -19.59 19.09 -11.89
N ALA A 314 -18.36 18.87 -12.31
CA ALA A 314 -17.41 17.97 -11.65
C ALA A 314 -16.92 18.50 -10.29
N TRP A 315 -17.73 19.29 -9.61
CA TRP A 315 -17.45 19.83 -8.29
C TRP A 315 -17.82 18.78 -7.25
N ARG A 316 -16.91 18.57 -6.30
CA ARG A 316 -17.09 17.59 -5.24
C ARG A 316 -17.60 18.30 -4.01
N LEU A 317 -18.88 18.14 -3.72
CA LEU A 317 -19.49 18.58 -2.47
C LEU A 317 -19.34 17.46 -1.44
N GLY A 318 -18.83 17.80 -0.27
CA GLY A 318 -18.82 16.95 0.92
C GLY A 318 -19.52 17.65 2.07
N GLY A 319 -20.17 16.85 2.90
CA GLY A 319 -20.77 17.29 4.16
C GLY A 319 -20.55 16.22 5.22
N THR A 320 -20.16 16.63 6.42
CA THR A 320 -19.96 15.72 7.55
C THR A 320 -20.68 16.27 8.77
N LEU A 321 -21.68 15.55 9.26
CA LEU A 321 -22.28 15.80 10.57
C LEU A 321 -21.65 14.85 11.57
N LYS A 322 -21.10 15.39 12.66
CA LYS A 322 -20.47 14.63 13.72
C LYS A 322 -21.06 15.04 15.07
N LEU A 323 -21.55 14.05 15.82
CA LEU A 323 -22.16 14.22 17.13
C LEU A 323 -21.42 13.34 18.14
N ASP A 324 -20.42 13.92 18.81
CA ASP A 324 -19.81 13.37 20.03
C ASP A 324 -20.53 13.95 21.27
N GLN A 325 -20.31 13.38 22.46
CA GLN A 325 -20.85 13.95 23.71
C GLN A 325 -20.26 15.34 24.02
N LYS A 326 -18.96 15.53 23.76
CA LYS A 326 -18.25 16.79 24.04
C LYS A 326 -18.09 17.71 22.83
N ILE A 327 -18.29 17.21 21.61
CA ILE A 327 -18.04 17.92 20.35
C ILE A 327 -19.19 17.65 19.39
N GLN A 328 -19.86 18.70 18.92
CA GLN A 328 -20.87 18.61 17.87
C GLN A 328 -20.43 19.49 16.71
N SER A 329 -20.33 18.94 15.50
CA SER A 329 -19.91 19.71 14.34
C SER A 329 -20.64 19.35 13.06
N LEU A 330 -20.82 20.36 12.21
CA LEU A 330 -21.31 20.25 10.84
C LEU A 330 -20.27 20.90 9.93
N GLY A 331 -19.57 20.08 9.17
CA GLY A 331 -18.60 20.50 8.17
C GLY A 331 -19.18 20.42 6.76
N GLY A 332 -18.76 21.34 5.90
CA GLY A 332 -19.02 21.31 4.46
C GLY A 332 -17.74 21.62 3.69
N ASP A 333 -17.53 20.91 2.58
CA ASP A 333 -16.42 21.17 1.66
C ASP A 333 -16.90 21.16 0.21
N LEU A 334 -16.48 22.14 -0.56
CA LEU A 334 -16.67 22.20 -2.01
C LEU A 334 -15.30 22.19 -2.66
N GLN A 335 -14.92 21.07 -3.29
CA GLN A 335 -13.65 20.92 -3.97
C GLN A 335 -13.84 21.03 -5.48
N PHE A 336 -13.02 21.85 -6.12
CA PHE A 336 -12.99 22.01 -7.56
C PHE A 336 -12.09 20.94 -8.21
N PRO A 337 -12.29 20.64 -9.51
CA PRO A 337 -11.38 19.82 -10.28
C PRO A 337 -9.95 20.37 -10.25
N LEU A 338 -8.97 19.50 -10.52
CA LEU A 338 -7.58 19.92 -10.65
C LEU A 338 -7.44 21.00 -11.74
N THR A 339 -6.59 21.99 -11.50
CA THR A 339 -6.14 22.94 -12.53
C THR A 339 -5.10 22.28 -13.43
N GLU A 340 -4.73 22.95 -14.53
CA GLU A 340 -3.69 22.45 -15.45
C GLU A 340 -2.32 22.34 -14.77
N GLU A 341 -2.04 23.20 -13.79
CA GLU A 341 -0.81 23.14 -12.98
C GLU A 341 -0.91 22.11 -11.83
N GLY A 342 -2.02 21.38 -11.71
CA GLY A 342 -2.23 20.35 -10.70
C GLY A 342 -2.71 20.86 -9.33
N TYR A 343 -3.14 22.12 -9.23
CA TYR A 343 -3.71 22.66 -7.99
C TYR A 343 -5.13 22.15 -7.77
N ARG A 344 -5.49 21.95 -6.50
CA ARG A 344 -6.85 21.66 -6.05
C ARG A 344 -7.35 22.79 -5.18
N ASP A 345 -8.32 23.55 -5.70
CA ASP A 345 -9.00 24.59 -4.94
C ASP A 345 -10.19 24.03 -4.17
N SER A 346 -10.46 24.59 -3.01
CA SER A 346 -11.58 24.20 -2.16
C SER A 346 -12.11 25.35 -1.32
N ILE A 347 -13.40 25.31 -1.04
CA ILE A 347 -14.07 26.15 -0.05
C ILE A 347 -14.52 25.24 1.09
N ASN A 348 -14.28 25.64 2.32
CA ASN A 348 -14.61 24.87 3.51
C ASN A 348 -15.44 25.72 4.46
N THR A 349 -16.39 25.07 5.12
CA THR A 349 -17.16 25.64 6.22
C THR A 349 -17.24 24.65 7.37
N LEU A 350 -17.22 25.16 8.61
CA LEU A 350 -17.36 24.37 9.81
C LEU A 350 -18.18 25.14 10.83
N LEU A 351 -19.29 24.55 11.26
CA LEU A 351 -19.98 24.91 12.49
C LEU A 351 -19.58 23.91 13.56
N GLU A 352 -19.11 24.38 14.71
CA GLU A 352 -18.70 23.48 15.79
C GLU A 352 -19.10 24.05 17.16
N ARG A 353 -19.62 23.17 18.00
CA ARG A 353 -19.85 23.42 19.42
C ARG A 353 -19.04 22.42 20.25
N THR A 354 -18.33 22.91 21.24
CA THR A 354 -17.59 22.08 22.21
C THR A 354 -18.01 22.40 23.64
N ASN A 355 -17.88 21.42 24.53
CA ASN A 355 -17.92 21.62 25.98
C ASN A 355 -16.81 20.78 26.61
N ILE A 356 -15.70 21.42 26.95
CA ILE A 356 -14.46 20.73 27.35
C ILE A 356 -13.80 21.45 28.53
N VAL A 357 -13.86 20.80 29.71
CA VAL A 357 -13.26 21.28 30.98
C VAL A 357 -13.68 22.72 31.30
N GLY A 358 -14.98 22.91 31.48
CA GLY A 358 -15.57 24.20 31.89
C GLY A 358 -15.49 25.32 30.85
N VAL A 359 -15.27 24.98 29.58
CA VAL A 359 -15.29 25.93 28.47
C VAL A 359 -16.26 25.42 27.42
N VAL A 360 -17.30 26.21 27.17
CA VAL A 360 -18.23 26.01 26.05
C VAL A 360 -17.80 26.94 24.93
N THR A 361 -17.65 26.40 23.73
CA THR A 361 -17.27 27.19 22.55
C THR A 361 -18.23 26.91 21.42
N GLN A 362 -18.63 27.95 20.71
CA GLN A 362 -19.41 27.88 19.48
C GLN A 362 -18.66 28.66 18.41
N LYS A 363 -18.33 28.03 17.29
CA LYS A 363 -17.59 28.68 16.22
C LYS A 363 -18.15 28.39 14.84
N LEU A 364 -17.98 29.37 13.97
CA LEU A 364 -18.14 29.29 12.53
C LEU A 364 -16.78 29.56 11.88
N VAL A 365 -16.33 28.63 11.04
CA VAL A 365 -15.16 28.80 10.19
C VAL A 365 -15.61 28.78 8.74
N VAL A 366 -15.17 29.76 7.94
CA VAL A 366 -15.34 29.77 6.49
C VAL A 366 -13.98 30.06 5.87
N GLY A 367 -13.56 29.29 4.87
CA GLY A 367 -12.26 29.52 4.25
C GLY A 367 -12.15 28.97 2.85
N GLY A 368 -11.20 29.53 2.10
CA GLY A 368 -10.75 29.01 0.82
C GLY A 368 -9.34 28.47 0.95
N LYS A 369 -9.06 27.32 0.32
CA LYS A 369 -7.74 26.69 0.36
C LYS A 369 -7.36 26.14 -1.01
N ARG A 370 -6.13 26.39 -1.43
CA ARG A 370 -5.47 25.75 -2.56
C ARG A 370 -4.47 24.72 -2.05
N THR A 371 -4.53 23.51 -2.60
CA THR A 371 -3.65 22.40 -2.26
C THR A 371 -2.91 21.88 -3.48
N PHE A 372 -1.65 21.49 -3.32
CA PHE A 372 -0.87 20.80 -4.33
C PHE A 372 -0.10 19.63 -3.70
N ILE A 373 -0.06 18.50 -4.40
CA ILE A 373 0.60 17.28 -3.94
C ILE A 373 1.76 16.96 -4.89
N GLN A 374 2.95 16.82 -4.33
CA GLN A 374 4.15 16.42 -5.07
C GLN A 374 4.83 15.24 -4.37
N GLY A 375 4.69 14.05 -4.96
CA GLY A 375 5.22 12.82 -4.38
C GLY A 375 4.63 12.55 -3.00
N LYS A 376 5.45 12.71 -1.96
CA LYS A 376 5.10 12.44 -0.55
C LYS A 376 4.67 13.69 0.23
N THR A 377 4.66 14.84 -0.43
CA THR A 377 4.43 16.14 0.19
C THR A 377 3.10 16.72 -0.27
N GLU A 378 2.30 17.20 0.68
CA GLU A 378 1.12 18.01 0.44
C GLU A 378 1.35 19.42 0.99
N THR A 379 1.23 20.42 0.13
CA THR A 379 1.31 21.84 0.52
C THR A 379 -0.06 22.48 0.33
N SER A 380 -0.51 23.23 1.32
CA SER A 380 -1.74 24.01 1.24
C SER A 380 -1.52 25.44 1.67
N TYR A 381 -2.17 26.37 0.99
CA TYR A 381 -2.27 27.77 1.40
C TYR A 381 -3.73 28.20 1.29
N GLY A 382 -4.16 29.06 2.20
CA GLY A 382 -5.56 29.44 2.28
C GLY A 382 -5.78 30.69 3.09
N LEU A 383 -7.03 31.12 3.12
CA LEU A 383 -7.52 32.22 3.92
C LEU A 383 -8.75 31.71 4.66
N ARG A 384 -8.76 31.83 5.99
CA ARG A 384 -9.89 31.43 6.84
C ARG A 384 -10.40 32.61 7.65
N TYR A 385 -11.71 32.76 7.71
CA TYR A 385 -12.40 33.62 8.65
C TYR A 385 -13.06 32.75 9.73
N LEU A 386 -12.79 33.06 10.99
CA LEU A 386 -13.29 32.34 12.14
C LEU A 386 -13.97 33.32 13.07
N VAL A 387 -15.20 33.02 13.47
CA VAL A 387 -15.93 33.72 14.54
C VAL A 387 -16.22 32.71 15.64
N GLU A 388 -15.92 33.07 16.87
CA GLU A 388 -16.02 32.22 18.04
C GLU A 388 -16.72 32.97 19.18
N GLN A 389 -17.71 32.33 19.78
CA GLN A 389 -18.22 32.67 21.09
C GLN A 389 -17.69 31.64 22.10
N GLN A 390 -17.10 32.12 23.20
CA GLN A 390 -16.52 31.31 24.24
C GLN A 390 -17.11 31.70 25.59
N ASP A 391 -17.76 30.74 26.24
CA ASP A 391 -18.27 30.85 27.61
C ASP A 391 -17.37 30.03 28.55
N VAL A 392 -16.79 30.70 29.55
CA VAL A 392 -15.89 30.09 30.53
C VAL A 392 -16.61 29.99 31.88
N ASP A 393 -16.63 28.79 32.48
CA ASP A 393 -17.28 28.55 33.76
C ASP A 393 -16.65 29.39 34.88
N GLY A 394 -17.44 30.31 35.45
CA GLY A 394 -16.97 31.26 36.46
C GLY A 394 -16.11 32.41 35.90
N GLY A 395 -16.00 32.51 34.58
CA GLY A 395 -15.30 33.57 33.85
C GLY A 395 -16.25 34.46 33.03
N ALA A 396 -15.66 35.29 32.17
CA ALA A 396 -16.42 36.13 31.23
C ALA A 396 -16.71 35.37 29.93
N SER A 397 -17.89 35.61 29.36
CA SER A 397 -18.16 35.27 27.96
C SER A 397 -17.39 36.22 27.04
N THR A 398 -16.75 35.68 26.01
CA THR A 398 -16.02 36.46 25.01
C THR A 398 -16.46 36.08 23.60
N GLN A 399 -16.38 37.05 22.69
CA GLN A 399 -16.57 36.83 21.27
C GLN A 399 -15.33 37.31 20.54
N ASN A 400 -14.70 36.42 19.78
CA ASN A 400 -13.48 36.69 19.05
C ASN A 400 -13.66 36.34 17.58
N SER A 401 -13.08 37.15 16.71
CA SER A 401 -13.06 36.96 15.27
C SER A 401 -11.64 37.08 14.73
N THR A 402 -11.35 36.34 13.67
CA THR A 402 -10.03 36.36 13.04
C THR A 402 -10.14 36.00 11.56
N LEU A 403 -9.59 36.87 10.71
CA LEU A 403 -9.24 36.56 9.33
C LEU A 403 -7.75 36.21 9.28
N SER A 404 -7.44 34.99 8.83
CA SER A 404 -6.08 34.47 8.88
C SER A 404 -5.66 33.80 7.58
N PRO A 405 -4.58 34.28 6.93
CA PRO A 405 -3.87 33.46 5.96
C PRO A 405 -3.23 32.26 6.66
N THR A 406 -3.39 31.09 6.07
CA THR A 406 -2.92 29.82 6.62
C THR A 406 -1.99 29.14 5.62
N TYR A 407 -0.82 28.70 6.06
CA TYR A 407 0.08 27.84 5.31
C TYR A 407 0.22 26.49 6.03
N SER A 408 0.12 25.39 5.29
CA SER A 408 0.35 24.05 5.84
C SER A 408 1.20 23.22 4.89
N TRP A 409 2.18 22.52 5.44
CA TRP A 409 3.05 21.60 4.74
C TRP A 409 3.04 20.26 5.45
N THR A 410 2.72 19.19 4.73
CA THR A 410 2.64 17.83 5.25
C THR A 410 3.54 16.92 4.44
N LEU A 411 4.47 16.24 5.11
CA LEU A 411 5.30 15.19 4.52
C LEU A 411 4.88 13.84 5.09
N ARG A 412 4.48 12.92 4.20
CA ARG A 412 4.03 11.57 4.54
C ARG A 412 4.93 10.53 3.88
N ASN A 413 5.87 10.00 4.64
CA ASN A 413 6.79 8.95 4.18
C ASN A 413 6.68 7.73 5.09
N ILE A 414 5.63 6.94 4.91
CA ILE A 414 5.32 5.74 5.71
C ILE A 414 5.10 4.54 4.80
N ASP A 415 5.39 3.35 5.32
CA ASP A 415 5.27 2.07 4.63
C ASP A 415 3.82 1.60 4.43
N ASN A 416 2.92 1.93 5.37
CA ASN A 416 1.51 1.58 5.29
C ASN A 416 0.64 2.69 5.90
N LEU A 417 -0.48 3.04 5.25
CA LEU A 417 -1.36 4.12 5.69
C LEU A 417 -2.18 3.80 6.94
N LEU A 418 -2.57 2.53 7.12
CA LEU A 418 -3.42 2.09 8.24
C LEU A 418 -2.59 1.59 9.43
N TYR A 419 -1.48 0.89 9.15
CA TYR A 419 -0.60 0.31 10.15
C TYR A 419 0.86 0.68 9.90
N PRO A 420 1.26 1.95 10.09
CA PRO A 420 2.63 2.37 9.85
C PRO A 420 3.61 1.64 10.78
N THR A 421 4.63 0.99 10.21
CA THR A 421 5.72 0.36 10.98
C THR A 421 7.06 1.05 10.81
N ARG A 422 7.23 1.77 9.69
CA ARG A 422 8.47 2.45 9.33
C ARG A 422 8.19 3.79 8.67
N GLY A 423 8.99 4.78 9.02
CA GLY A 423 9.03 6.07 8.35
C GLY A 423 8.54 7.20 9.24
N TYR A 424 8.02 8.28 8.64
CA TYR A 424 7.63 9.47 9.40
C TYR A 424 6.50 10.25 8.75
N LEU A 425 5.79 10.97 9.60
CA LEU A 425 4.80 11.99 9.27
C LEU A 425 5.25 13.31 9.89
N VAL A 426 5.31 14.37 9.10
CA VAL A 426 5.59 15.72 9.59
C VAL A 426 4.51 16.64 9.07
N ASN A 427 3.92 17.46 9.94
CA ASN A 427 2.99 18.51 9.60
C ASN A 427 3.48 19.82 10.22
N LEU A 428 3.64 20.84 9.39
CA LEU A 428 4.01 22.19 9.80
C LEU A 428 2.90 23.15 9.37
N GLN A 429 2.58 24.11 10.22
CA GLN A 429 1.56 25.13 9.97
C GLN A 429 2.05 26.50 10.42
N ALA A 430 1.65 27.51 9.66
CA ALA A 430 1.83 28.92 10.01
C ALA A 430 0.54 29.68 9.73
N ASP A 431 0.12 30.51 10.69
CA ASP A 431 -1.06 31.36 10.58
C ASP A 431 -0.69 32.77 11.04
N ALA A 432 -1.30 33.78 10.44
CA ALA A 432 -1.13 35.17 10.89
C ALA A 432 -2.49 35.85 11.04
N ALA A 433 -2.56 36.89 11.86
CA ALA A 433 -3.73 37.75 11.96
C ALA A 433 -3.31 39.18 12.25
N ALA A 434 -4.10 40.13 11.78
CA ALA A 434 -3.88 41.55 12.02
C ALA A 434 -5.21 42.23 12.35
N ARG A 435 -5.23 43.08 13.37
CA ARG A 435 -6.41 43.85 13.78
C ARG A 435 -6.92 44.80 12.69
N ALA A 436 -6.00 45.24 11.82
CA ALA A 436 -6.35 46.01 10.63
C ALA A 436 -7.19 45.20 9.61
N LEU A 437 -7.30 43.88 9.76
CA LEU A 437 -7.92 42.95 8.81
C LEU A 437 -8.88 42.01 9.54
N LEU A 438 -10.09 42.50 9.88
CA LEU A 438 -11.21 41.68 10.40
C LEU A 438 -10.81 40.69 11.52
N SER A 439 -9.90 41.10 12.41
CA SER A 439 -9.42 40.27 13.52
C SER A 439 -9.39 41.08 14.81
N ASP A 440 -9.59 40.43 15.95
CA ASP A 440 -9.59 41.12 17.25
C ASP A 440 -8.19 41.23 17.89
N GLN A 441 -7.21 40.46 17.41
CA GLN A 441 -5.84 40.48 17.91
C GLN A 441 -4.79 40.31 16.79
N ASP A 442 -3.65 40.98 16.95
CA ASP A 442 -2.47 40.78 16.10
C ASP A 442 -1.69 39.55 16.59
N PHE A 443 -1.48 38.55 15.73
CA PHE A 443 -0.65 37.40 16.10
C PHE A 443 0.04 36.72 14.91
N LEU A 444 1.12 36.00 15.22
CA LEU A 444 1.73 34.99 14.35
C LEU A 444 1.76 33.66 15.09
N ARG A 445 1.19 32.62 14.48
CA ARG A 445 1.17 31.25 15.02
C ARG A 445 2.10 30.36 14.20
N GLY A 446 2.92 29.60 14.89
CA GLY A 446 3.67 28.48 14.33
C GLY A 446 3.29 27.20 15.05
N TYR A 447 3.05 26.13 14.30
CA TYR A 447 2.69 24.83 14.84
C TYR A 447 3.39 23.71 14.07
N GLY A 448 3.89 22.70 14.78
CA GLY A 448 4.57 21.56 14.18
C GLY A 448 4.23 20.28 14.92
N ARG A 449 3.96 19.21 14.17
CA ARG A 449 3.76 17.86 14.67
C ARG A 449 4.58 16.87 13.87
N ALA A 450 5.27 15.96 14.55
CA ALA A 450 6.03 14.89 13.94
C ALA A 450 5.73 13.55 14.60
N VAL A 451 5.64 12.50 13.79
CA VAL A 451 5.55 11.11 14.23
C VAL A 451 6.61 10.30 13.49
N TYR A 452 7.43 9.57 14.21
CA TYR A 452 8.46 8.69 13.67
C TYR A 452 8.19 7.25 14.09
N PHE A 453 8.19 6.35 13.11
CA PHE A 453 8.01 4.91 13.29
C PHE A 453 9.32 4.21 12.94
N HIS A 454 9.86 3.47 13.91
CA HIS A 454 11.12 2.75 13.77
C HIS A 454 10.95 1.28 14.11
N PRO A 455 11.09 0.35 13.14
CA PRO A 455 11.06 -1.07 13.42
C PRO A 455 12.40 -1.50 14.05
N LEU A 456 12.36 -1.90 15.33
CA LEU A 456 13.52 -2.40 16.06
C LEU A 456 13.79 -3.88 15.70
N SER A 457 12.74 -4.64 15.40
CA SER A 457 12.82 -6.04 14.94
C SER A 457 11.60 -6.38 14.06
N LYS A 458 11.41 -7.67 13.72
CA LYS A 458 10.17 -8.14 13.06
C LYS A 458 8.93 -8.03 13.95
N ARG A 459 9.10 -7.97 15.28
CA ARG A 459 8.01 -7.92 16.27
C ARG A 459 8.03 -6.66 17.12
N ASP A 460 9.12 -5.88 17.06
CA ASP A 460 9.34 -4.74 17.94
C ASP A 460 9.32 -3.42 17.17
N GLN A 461 8.61 -2.43 17.69
CA GLN A 461 8.48 -1.12 17.09
C GLN A 461 8.61 -0.03 18.13
N LEU A 462 9.34 1.04 17.78
CA LEU A 462 9.40 2.28 18.52
C LEU A 462 8.60 3.35 17.77
N ILE A 463 7.75 4.07 18.49
CA ILE A 463 6.95 5.19 17.99
C ILE A 463 7.34 6.42 18.80
N LEU A 464 7.85 7.45 18.12
CA LEU A 464 8.16 8.74 18.72
C LEU A 464 7.18 9.77 18.18
N ARG A 465 6.61 10.59 19.06
CA ARG A 465 5.72 11.69 18.71
C ARG A 465 6.21 12.99 19.33
N GLY A 466 6.11 14.07 18.59
CA GLY A 466 6.45 15.41 19.06
C GLY A 466 5.47 16.45 18.52
N GLU A 467 5.14 17.43 19.36
CA GLU A 467 4.27 18.56 19.02
C GLU A 467 4.80 19.83 19.66
N LEU A 468 4.91 20.89 18.87
CA LEU A 468 5.39 22.20 19.29
C LEU A 468 4.46 23.29 18.75
N GLY A 469 4.15 24.28 19.56
CA GLY A 469 3.27 25.38 19.18
C GLY A 469 3.71 26.68 19.83
N VAL A 470 3.62 27.78 19.07
CA VAL A 470 3.87 29.13 19.55
C VAL A 470 2.90 30.12 18.90
N VAL A 471 2.37 31.03 19.71
CA VAL A 471 1.60 32.20 19.27
C VAL A 471 2.31 33.45 19.75
N ALA A 472 2.99 34.12 18.84
CA ALA A 472 3.59 35.42 19.08
C ALA A 472 2.49 36.50 19.01
N ALA A 473 2.06 36.96 20.17
CA ALA A 473 1.05 38.01 20.35
C ALA A 473 1.32 38.78 21.65
N LYS A 474 0.76 39.98 21.77
CA LYS A 474 0.83 40.77 23.02
C LYS A 474 0.11 40.08 24.19
N SER A 475 -1.00 39.43 23.89
CA SER A 475 -1.81 38.65 24.82
C SER A 475 -2.57 37.57 24.04
N ARG A 476 -3.01 36.52 24.74
CA ARG A 476 -3.95 35.54 24.21
C ARG A 476 -5.38 36.09 24.04
N ASN A 477 -5.71 37.16 24.75
CA ASN A 477 -7.06 37.72 24.71
C ASN A 477 -7.33 38.30 23.31
N GLY A 478 -8.54 38.05 22.78
CA GLY A 478 -8.88 38.40 21.39
C GLY A 478 -8.44 37.36 20.36
N ILE A 479 -7.77 36.27 20.77
CA ILE A 479 -7.39 35.17 19.89
C ILE A 479 -8.39 34.02 20.07
N PRO A 480 -9.09 33.58 19.00
CA PRO A 480 -9.96 32.41 19.07
C PRO A 480 -9.22 31.14 19.51
N SER A 481 -9.93 30.24 20.18
CA SER A 481 -9.37 29.05 20.82
C SER A 481 -8.63 28.12 19.86
N ASP A 482 -9.01 28.07 18.58
CA ASP A 482 -8.35 27.27 17.52
C ASP A 482 -6.89 27.65 17.26
N PHE A 483 -6.49 28.87 17.61
CA PHE A 483 -5.10 29.32 17.46
C PHE A 483 -4.28 29.16 18.75
N LEU A 484 -4.94 28.97 19.89
CA LEU A 484 -4.31 28.73 21.18
C LEU A 484 -4.18 27.22 21.45
N PHE A 485 -3.42 26.86 22.48
CA PHE A 485 -3.07 25.47 22.75
C PHE A 485 -3.59 24.97 24.10
N ARG A 486 -4.17 23.78 24.06
CA ARG A 486 -4.48 22.91 25.22
C ARG A 486 -3.96 21.51 24.91
N THR A 487 -3.66 20.71 25.93
CA THR A 487 -3.15 19.35 25.75
C THR A 487 -3.66 18.40 26.85
N GLY A 488 -3.28 17.13 26.79
CA GLY A 488 -3.84 16.04 27.61
C GLY A 488 -4.91 15.24 26.86
N GLY A 489 -5.00 13.93 27.14
CA GLY A 489 -5.89 12.98 26.48
C GLY A 489 -5.16 11.87 25.72
N ASP A 490 -5.90 11.09 24.94
CA ASP A 490 -5.44 9.82 24.34
C ASP A 490 -4.25 9.98 23.37
N GLN A 491 -4.15 11.15 22.72
CA GLN A 491 -3.19 11.40 21.62
C GLN A 491 -2.03 12.32 21.99
N THR A 492 -1.98 12.82 23.22
CA THR A 492 -0.96 13.80 23.65
C THR A 492 -0.27 13.33 24.94
N VAL A 493 -0.79 13.70 26.11
CA VAL A 493 -0.27 13.30 27.42
C VAL A 493 -1.31 12.41 28.10
N ARG A 494 -1.15 11.08 27.95
CA ARG A 494 -2.00 10.09 28.64
C ARG A 494 -1.76 10.16 30.14
N GLY A 495 -2.75 9.78 30.94
CA GLY A 495 -2.80 10.00 32.40
C GLY A 495 -3.48 11.32 32.78
N TYR A 496 -3.81 12.17 31.81
CA TYR A 496 -4.55 13.43 32.00
C TYR A 496 -5.82 13.44 31.15
N ALA A 497 -6.86 14.13 31.61
CA ALA A 497 -8.11 14.24 30.87
C ALA A 497 -7.94 15.06 29.59
N TYR A 498 -8.80 14.81 28.60
CA TYR A 498 -8.80 15.52 27.33
C TYR A 498 -8.77 17.04 27.49
N GLN A 499 -7.73 17.67 26.92
CA GLN A 499 -7.47 19.11 26.97
C GLN A 499 -7.43 19.73 28.39
N SER A 500 -7.15 18.94 29.42
CA SER A 500 -7.09 19.43 30.81
C SER A 500 -5.79 20.17 31.17
N LEU A 501 -4.77 20.12 30.31
CA LEU A 501 -3.51 20.83 30.48
C LEU A 501 -3.53 22.13 29.67
N GLY A 502 -3.37 23.25 30.36
CA GLY A 502 -3.47 24.59 29.80
C GLY A 502 -3.49 25.64 30.90
N ILE A 503 -4.12 26.78 30.65
CA ILE A 503 -4.23 27.84 31.64
C ILE A 503 -5.54 27.71 32.39
N HIS A 504 -5.45 27.66 33.72
CA HIS A 504 -6.60 27.58 34.60
C HIS A 504 -7.22 28.96 34.83
N GLU A 505 -8.53 29.06 34.61
CA GLU A 505 -9.37 30.20 34.99
C GLU A 505 -10.53 29.68 35.84
N GLY A 506 -10.40 29.81 37.17
CA GLY A 506 -11.30 29.12 38.10
C GLY A 506 -11.21 27.59 37.91
N ASN A 507 -12.35 26.96 37.62
CA ASN A 507 -12.43 25.52 37.33
C ASN A 507 -12.26 25.18 35.85
N ALA A 508 -12.24 26.19 34.98
CA ALA A 508 -12.12 26.01 33.54
C ALA A 508 -10.65 25.97 33.11
N VAL A 509 -10.39 25.33 31.98
CA VAL A 509 -9.06 25.32 31.34
C VAL A 509 -9.18 25.93 29.96
N VAL A 510 -8.49 27.04 29.75
CA VAL A 510 -8.44 27.80 28.49
C VAL A 510 -7.06 27.64 27.82
N GLY A 511 -6.98 28.02 26.54
CA GLY A 511 -5.75 27.88 25.75
C GLY A 511 -4.62 28.82 26.16
N GLY A 512 -3.38 28.33 26.02
CA GLY A 512 -2.14 29.12 26.15
C GLY A 512 -1.47 29.39 24.80
N ARG A 513 -0.50 30.30 24.79
CA ARG A 513 0.27 30.67 23.59
C ARG A 513 1.40 29.70 23.23
N TYR A 514 1.81 28.83 24.14
CA TYR A 514 2.94 27.91 23.94
C TYR A 514 2.53 26.47 24.23
N LEU A 515 3.04 25.53 23.43
CA LEU A 515 2.81 24.10 23.53
C LEU A 515 4.11 23.34 23.33
N ALA A 516 4.35 22.35 24.18
CA ALA A 516 5.36 21.33 23.94
C ALA A 516 4.86 19.98 24.42
N VAL A 517 4.88 18.97 23.55
CA VAL A 517 4.55 17.58 23.86
C VAL A 517 5.57 16.66 23.19
N ALA A 518 6.00 15.64 23.92
CA ALA A 518 6.82 14.55 23.42
C ALA A 518 6.28 13.22 23.98
N SER A 519 6.32 12.16 23.18
CA SER A 519 5.87 10.83 23.58
C SER A 519 6.77 9.78 22.95
N ALA A 520 7.15 8.78 23.74
CA ALA A 520 7.88 7.60 23.29
C ALA A 520 7.08 6.35 23.68
N GLU A 521 6.77 5.53 22.69
CA GLU A 521 6.01 4.29 22.85
C GLU A 521 6.77 3.13 22.23
N TYR A 522 6.99 2.08 23.02
CA TYR A 522 7.52 0.82 22.56
C TYR A 522 6.38 -0.20 22.45
N VAL A 523 6.30 -0.87 21.31
CA VAL A 523 5.28 -1.88 21.01
C VAL A 523 5.96 -3.21 20.71
N HIS A 524 5.53 -4.26 21.39
CA HIS A 524 5.91 -5.65 21.13
C HIS A 524 4.70 -6.43 20.59
N TRP A 525 4.79 -6.89 19.35
CA TRP A 525 3.76 -7.69 18.68
C TRP A 525 3.84 -9.16 19.10
N LEU A 526 2.89 -9.58 19.93
CA LEU A 526 2.75 -10.97 20.42
C LEU A 526 2.29 -11.91 19.31
N THR A 527 1.42 -11.41 18.42
CA THR A 527 0.95 -12.08 17.21
C THR A 527 0.94 -11.08 16.04
N ALA A 528 0.51 -11.52 14.85
CA ALA A 528 0.37 -10.61 13.71
C ALA A 528 -0.64 -9.46 13.95
N GLN A 529 -1.61 -9.67 14.85
CA GLN A 529 -2.71 -8.74 15.11
C GLN A 529 -2.68 -8.11 16.50
N TRP A 530 -2.11 -8.78 17.50
CA TRP A 530 -2.10 -8.33 18.90
C TRP A 530 -0.71 -7.93 19.35
N GLY A 531 -0.61 -6.77 19.98
CA GLY A 531 0.60 -6.26 20.58
C GLY A 531 0.37 -5.69 21.98
N ALA A 532 1.44 -5.63 22.76
CA ALA A 532 1.50 -4.92 24.02
C ALA A 532 2.38 -3.67 23.84
N ALA A 533 2.04 -2.59 24.53
CA ALA A 533 2.76 -1.34 24.46
C ALA A 533 3.10 -0.83 25.87
N VAL A 534 4.23 -0.15 25.99
CA VAL A 534 4.59 0.70 27.13
C VAL A 534 5.00 2.06 26.61
N PHE A 535 4.68 3.11 27.35
CA PHE A 535 4.93 4.46 26.89
C PHE A 535 5.20 5.44 28.03
N VAL A 536 5.87 6.52 27.64
CA VAL A 536 6.00 7.75 28.42
C VAL A 536 5.59 8.92 27.55
N ASP A 537 4.72 9.75 28.09
CA ASP A 537 4.29 11.00 27.48
C ASP A 537 4.69 12.15 28.41
N GLY A 538 5.12 13.27 27.83
CA GLY A 538 5.48 14.46 28.57
C GLY A 538 5.07 15.70 27.80
N GLY A 539 4.41 16.64 28.45
CA GLY A 539 4.03 17.88 27.77
C GLY A 539 3.17 18.79 28.62
N ASN A 540 3.00 20.03 28.14
CA ASN A 540 2.09 21.01 28.72
C ASN A 540 1.76 22.12 27.72
N ALA A 541 0.79 22.96 28.06
CA ALA A 541 0.50 24.21 27.38
C ALA A 541 0.50 25.38 28.38
N ALA A 542 1.07 26.52 28.00
CA ALA A 542 1.22 27.67 28.88
C ALA A 542 1.13 29.00 28.10
N ASP A 543 1.00 30.13 28.81
CA ASP A 543 0.93 31.46 28.19
C ASP A 543 2.30 32.13 28.04
N SER A 544 3.33 31.63 28.71
CA SER A 544 4.71 32.07 28.52
C SER A 544 5.66 30.87 28.47
N LEU A 545 6.79 31.04 27.79
CA LEU A 545 7.81 29.99 27.71
C LEU A 545 8.39 29.64 29.09
N SER A 546 8.51 30.61 30.01
CA SER A 546 8.97 30.40 31.39
C SER A 546 8.01 29.57 32.24
N ASN A 547 6.72 29.60 31.92
CA ASN A 547 5.68 28.84 32.62
C ASN A 547 5.38 27.49 31.95
N LEU A 548 6.02 27.18 30.83
CA LEU A 548 5.86 25.92 30.11
C LEU A 548 6.64 24.81 30.82
N LYS A 549 6.04 24.26 31.88
CA LYS A 549 6.61 23.16 32.67
C LYS A 549 5.97 21.84 32.27
N PRO A 550 6.71 20.84 31.78
CA PRO A 550 6.14 19.57 31.37
C PRO A 550 5.57 18.82 32.57
N VAL A 551 4.43 18.17 32.36
CA VAL A 551 3.95 17.09 33.24
C VAL A 551 4.07 15.76 32.51
N TYR A 552 4.12 14.66 33.24
CA TYR A 552 4.41 13.34 32.68
C TYR A 552 3.31 12.33 32.94
N GLY A 553 3.08 11.48 31.95
CA GLY A 553 2.23 10.32 31.99
C GLY A 553 2.99 9.06 31.62
N TYR A 554 2.82 8.00 32.39
CA TYR A 554 3.46 6.70 32.12
C TYR A 554 2.39 5.63 32.03
N GLY A 555 2.51 4.69 31.11
CA GLY A 555 1.48 3.67 30.99
C GLY A 555 1.87 2.46 30.17
N ALA A 556 0.91 1.54 30.13
CA ALA A 556 0.97 0.33 29.34
C ALA A 556 -0.39 0.09 28.69
N GLY A 557 -0.41 -0.63 27.59
CA GLY A 557 -1.65 -0.89 26.86
C GLY A 557 -1.60 -2.02 25.86
N ALA A 558 -2.77 -2.36 25.33
CA ALA A 558 -2.95 -3.34 24.27
C ALA A 558 -3.12 -2.63 22.92
N ARG A 559 -2.58 -3.25 21.86
CA ARG A 559 -2.71 -2.83 20.47
C ARG A 559 -3.38 -3.96 19.68
N TRP A 560 -4.42 -3.64 18.93
CA TRP A 560 -5.09 -4.61 18.07
C TRP A 560 -5.28 -4.06 16.66
N LYS A 561 -4.76 -4.79 15.67
CA LYS A 561 -5.02 -4.56 14.25
C LYS A 561 -6.34 -5.22 13.87
N SER A 562 -7.45 -4.51 14.06
CA SER A 562 -8.77 -5.02 13.73
C SER A 562 -9.06 -4.90 12.22
N PRO A 563 -10.04 -5.63 11.67
CA PRO A 563 -10.42 -5.50 10.25
C PRO A 563 -10.86 -4.09 9.82
N VAL A 564 -11.22 -3.25 10.79
CA VAL A 564 -11.82 -1.93 10.58
C VAL A 564 -10.91 -0.77 11.03
N GLY A 565 -9.71 -1.07 11.54
CA GLY A 565 -8.72 -0.08 11.95
C GLY A 565 -7.94 -0.44 13.23
N PRO A 566 -6.90 0.32 13.58
CA PRO A 566 -6.15 0.13 14.82
C PRO A 566 -6.99 0.47 16.05
N LEU A 567 -6.96 -0.42 17.04
CA LEU A 567 -7.55 -0.20 18.36
C LEU A 567 -6.44 -0.15 19.42
N ASN A 568 -6.50 0.87 20.28
CA ASN A 568 -5.59 1.05 21.40
C ASN A 568 -6.41 1.12 22.70
N ILE A 569 -6.01 0.33 23.70
CA ILE A 569 -6.52 0.42 25.07
C ILE A 569 -5.30 0.64 25.97
N ASP A 570 -5.27 1.76 26.68
CA ASP A 570 -4.14 2.20 27.48
C ASP A 570 -4.57 2.47 28.92
N ILE A 571 -3.72 2.11 29.88
CA ILE A 571 -3.83 2.53 31.28
C ILE A 571 -2.61 3.38 31.57
N ALA A 572 -2.83 4.61 32.02
CA ALA A 572 -1.77 5.59 32.25
C ALA A 572 -1.90 6.25 33.62
N TYR A 573 -0.76 6.44 34.29
CA TYR A 573 -0.64 7.18 35.54
C TYR A 573 -0.12 8.60 35.26
N GLY A 574 -0.91 9.61 35.63
CA GLY A 574 -0.51 11.02 35.54
C GLY A 574 0.30 11.44 36.77
N GLN A 575 1.60 11.71 36.61
CA GLN A 575 2.55 11.91 37.71
C GLN A 575 2.14 13.06 38.65
N ASP A 576 1.70 14.17 38.08
CA ASP A 576 1.34 15.39 38.83
C ASP A 576 0.01 15.20 39.61
N LYS A 577 -0.98 14.58 38.98
CA LYS A 577 -2.30 14.35 39.59
C LYS A 577 -2.33 13.14 40.53
N LYS A 578 -1.37 12.23 40.40
CA LYS A 578 -1.32 10.95 41.10
C LYS A 578 -2.57 10.10 40.86
N GLU A 579 -3.08 10.16 39.63
CA GLU A 579 -4.29 9.46 39.21
C GLU A 579 -4.00 8.47 38.08
N VAL A 580 -4.70 7.34 38.09
CA VAL A 580 -4.70 6.38 36.98
C VAL A 580 -5.91 6.67 36.10
N ARG A 581 -5.70 6.67 34.78
CA ARG A 581 -6.73 6.87 33.77
C ARG A 581 -6.65 5.82 32.69
N MET A 582 -7.82 5.39 32.23
CA MET A 582 -7.97 4.58 31.04
C MET A 582 -8.10 5.50 29.83
N HIS A 583 -7.44 5.11 28.74
CA HIS A 583 -7.46 5.78 27.45
C HIS A 583 -7.86 4.77 26.37
N PHE A 584 -8.81 5.15 25.54
CA PHE A 584 -9.39 4.27 24.53
C PHE A 584 -10.05 5.10 23.42
N SER A 585 -9.87 4.65 22.18
CA SER A 585 -10.57 5.21 21.03
C SER A 585 -10.87 4.11 20.01
N LEU A 586 -12.12 4.05 19.57
CA LEU A 586 -12.62 3.14 18.54
C LEU A 586 -13.62 3.87 17.65
N GLY A 587 -13.54 3.68 16.34
CA GLY A 587 -14.49 4.22 15.39
C GLY A 587 -14.65 3.30 14.18
N PHE A 588 -15.87 3.20 13.68
CA PHE A 588 -16.26 2.43 12.51
C PHE A 588 -16.98 3.38 11.55
N ASN A 589 -16.64 3.33 10.27
CA ASN A 589 -17.36 4.02 9.20
C ASN A 589 -17.80 2.99 8.16
N PHE A 590 -19.05 3.09 7.71
CA PHE A 590 -19.71 2.21 6.75
C PHE A 590 -20.00 2.97 5.45
#